data_AF-A0A7K4C7L8-F1
#
_entry.id   AF-A0A7K4C7L8-F1
#
_cell.length_a   1.000
_cell.length_b   1.000
_cell.length_c   1.000
_cell.angle_alpha   90.00
_cell.angle_beta   90.00
_cell.angle_gamma   90.00
#
_symmetry.space_group_name_H-M   'P 1'
#
loop_
_entity.id
_entity.type
_entity.pdbx_description
1 polymer ?
#
loop_
_entity_poly.entity_id
_entity_poly.type
_entity_poly.pdbx_seq_one_letter_code
_entity_poly.pdbx_strand_id
1 'polypeptide(L)'
;MKTEIKSEKKHTAHVSKEKKNLVEEIKNLLKEKRTCLIVSIKNIPASQFQEITKKLRGKAIIKVPRKNLIFKALEFSEEEKLKELEPKIKENIALLFSDEDSFKLAAEIIRNKSPARANPGQEAPEDIEVPEGPTDLLPGPAMSELSSVGIKIQIEKGKISIKEAKIVAKKGEKISQAVADVLTKLDIKPFYISLIPLAAYDSKEKKVYLNIDINIEKNINNLKEAYSKALPFAVEIGYVSKDTIRLLIQKAGRHELALKNLTNNTPQKNEGGN
;
A
#
# COMPACT_ATOMS: atom_id res chain seq x y z
N MET A 1 24.02 16.88 -58.09
CA MET A 1 23.85 16.55 -56.67
C MET A 1 23.08 15.25 -56.56
N LYS A 2 23.78 14.13 -56.38
CA LYS A 2 23.17 12.83 -56.05
C LYS A 2 23.44 12.62 -54.57
N THR A 3 22.41 12.77 -53.74
CA THR A 3 22.52 12.52 -52.30
C THR A 3 22.10 11.08 -52.04
N GLU A 4 23.07 10.28 -51.63
CA GLU A 4 22.94 8.88 -51.25
C GLU A 4 21.96 8.71 -50.08
N ILE A 5 20.98 7.83 -50.26
CA ILE A 5 20.14 7.31 -49.19
C ILE A 5 21.02 6.32 -48.40
N LYS A 6 21.60 6.79 -47.29
CA LYS A 6 22.26 5.91 -46.31
C LYS A 6 21.21 4.99 -45.69
N SER A 7 21.26 3.72 -46.06
CA SER A 7 20.50 2.65 -45.43
C SER A 7 20.96 2.47 -43.97
N GLU A 8 20.02 2.60 -43.04
CA GLU A 8 20.23 2.32 -41.62
C GLU A 8 20.58 0.83 -41.44
N LYS A 9 21.83 0.56 -41.10
CA LYS A 9 22.30 -0.76 -40.70
C LYS A 9 21.66 -1.15 -39.36
N LYS A 10 20.63 -2.00 -39.39
CA LYS A 10 20.14 -2.73 -38.22
C LYS A 10 21.26 -3.63 -37.68
N HIS A 11 21.89 -3.23 -36.57
CA HIS A 11 22.80 -4.09 -35.82
C HIS A 11 22.03 -5.31 -35.28
N THR A 12 22.21 -6.47 -35.92
CA THR A 12 21.70 -7.76 -35.42
C THR A 12 22.59 -8.23 -34.27
N ALA A 13 22.28 -7.75 -33.06
CA ALA A 13 22.92 -8.26 -31.85
C ALA A 13 22.65 -9.78 -31.72
N HIS A 14 23.68 -10.57 -31.40
CA HIS A 14 23.54 -11.99 -31.10
C HIS A 14 22.70 -12.16 -29.81
N VAL A 15 21.39 -12.37 -29.97
CA VAL A 15 20.47 -12.54 -28.84
C VAL A 15 20.51 -14.00 -28.38
N SER A 16 20.95 -14.23 -27.13
CA SER A 16 20.91 -15.56 -26.48
C SER A 16 19.50 -16.17 -26.58
N LYS A 17 19.43 -17.48 -26.87
CA LYS A 17 18.17 -18.26 -26.92
C LYS A 17 17.34 -18.05 -25.65
N GLU A 18 17.98 -18.01 -24.49
CA GLU A 18 17.31 -17.80 -23.19
C GLU A 18 16.51 -16.50 -23.13
N LYS A 19 17.04 -15.41 -23.72
CA LYS A 19 16.34 -14.12 -23.74
C LYS A 19 15.13 -14.15 -24.65
N LYS A 20 15.18 -14.90 -25.75
CA LYS A 20 14.03 -15.09 -26.65
C LYS A 20 12.95 -15.91 -25.97
N ASN A 21 13.34 -17.03 -25.36
CA ASN A 21 12.42 -17.91 -24.63
C ASN A 21 11.73 -17.16 -23.48
N LEU A 22 12.44 -16.29 -22.74
CA LEU A 22 11.83 -15.51 -21.67
C LEU A 22 10.77 -14.51 -22.18
N VAL A 23 11.02 -13.86 -23.32
CA VAL A 23 10.05 -12.94 -23.93
C VAL A 23 8.81 -13.71 -24.40
N GLU A 24 9.00 -14.88 -24.99
CA GLU A 24 7.91 -15.77 -25.42
C GLU A 24 7.11 -16.30 -24.22
N GLU A 25 7.79 -16.69 -23.14
CA GLU A 25 7.14 -17.11 -21.89
C GLU A 25 6.28 -15.98 -21.30
N ILE A 26 6.80 -14.75 -21.24
CA ILE A 26 6.04 -13.59 -20.75
C ILE A 26 4.82 -13.33 -21.65
N LYS A 27 4.99 -13.42 -22.98
CA LYS A 27 3.88 -13.26 -23.93
C LYS A 27 2.80 -14.31 -23.71
N ASN A 28 3.18 -15.56 -23.49
CA ASN A 28 2.25 -16.65 -23.22
C ASN A 28 1.51 -16.42 -21.89
N LEU A 29 2.22 -15.99 -20.84
CA LEU A 29 1.60 -15.65 -19.56
C LEU A 29 0.64 -14.46 -19.65
N LEU A 30 0.95 -13.44 -20.46
CA LEU A 30 0.05 -12.32 -20.72
C LEU A 30 -1.24 -12.73 -21.46
N LYS A 31 -1.17 -13.80 -22.28
CA LYS A 31 -2.33 -14.33 -23.00
C LYS A 31 -3.15 -15.30 -22.15
N GLU A 32 -2.49 -16.17 -21.39
CA GLU A 32 -3.13 -17.23 -20.60
C GLU A 32 -3.75 -16.70 -19.30
N LYS A 33 -3.02 -15.81 -18.59
CA LYS A 33 -3.43 -15.35 -17.27
C LYS A 33 -4.32 -14.12 -17.38
N ARG A 34 -5.33 -14.05 -16.51
CA ARG A 34 -6.26 -12.92 -16.46
C ARG A 34 -5.56 -11.62 -16.09
N THR A 35 -4.68 -11.66 -15.09
CA THR A 35 -4.10 -10.47 -14.48
C THR A 35 -2.59 -10.47 -14.63
N CYS A 36 -2.05 -9.32 -15.05
CA CYS A 36 -0.64 -8.99 -14.97
C CYS A 36 -0.43 -7.81 -14.04
N LEU A 37 0.26 -8.03 -12.92
CA LEU A 37 0.56 -7.02 -11.91
C LEU A 37 2.05 -6.68 -11.93
N ILE A 38 2.35 -5.40 -12.09
CA ILE A 38 3.68 -4.83 -11.99
C ILE A 38 3.92 -4.42 -10.54
N VAL A 39 4.92 -5.00 -9.91
CA VAL A 39 5.29 -4.66 -8.53
C VAL A 39 6.74 -4.17 -8.44
N SER A 40 6.99 -3.24 -7.53
CA SER A 40 8.35 -2.86 -7.16
C SER A 40 8.91 -3.83 -6.13
N ILE A 41 10.17 -4.23 -6.36
CA ILE A 41 11.00 -5.03 -5.44
C ILE A 41 12.15 -4.20 -4.85
N LYS A 42 12.04 -2.87 -4.88
CA LYS A 42 13.09 -1.96 -4.38
C LYS A 42 13.29 -2.19 -2.88
N ASN A 43 14.56 -2.26 -2.45
CA ASN A 43 14.97 -2.43 -1.05
C ASN A 43 14.50 -3.75 -0.39
N ILE A 44 14.21 -4.79 -1.18
CA ILE A 44 13.85 -6.12 -0.65
C ILE A 44 15.07 -7.05 -0.72
N PRO A 45 15.61 -7.52 0.41
CA PRO A 45 16.63 -8.57 0.46
C PRO A 45 16.18 -9.84 -0.27
N ALA A 46 17.13 -10.54 -0.90
CA ALA A 46 16.84 -11.75 -1.68
C ALA A 46 16.17 -12.86 -0.85
N SER A 47 16.55 -13.05 0.42
CA SER A 47 15.94 -14.03 1.32
C SER A 47 14.45 -13.76 1.55
N GLN A 48 14.10 -12.51 1.83
CA GLN A 48 12.70 -12.11 2.03
C GLN A 48 11.90 -12.16 0.75
N PHE A 49 12.49 -11.76 -0.39
CA PHE A 49 11.84 -11.94 -1.68
C PHE A 49 11.53 -13.42 -1.96
N GLN A 50 12.45 -14.32 -1.63
CA GLN A 50 12.22 -15.76 -1.72
C GLN A 50 11.12 -16.26 -0.78
N GLU A 51 11.01 -15.73 0.44
CA GLU A 51 9.91 -16.07 1.34
C GLU A 51 8.56 -15.58 0.80
N ILE A 52 8.50 -14.34 0.30
CA ILE A 52 7.29 -13.77 -0.30
C ILE A 52 6.87 -14.59 -1.52
N THR A 53 7.82 -14.92 -2.41
CA THR A 53 7.53 -15.74 -3.58
C THR A 53 7.06 -17.14 -3.21
N LYS A 54 7.61 -17.76 -2.16
CA LYS A 54 7.12 -19.05 -1.62
C LYS A 54 5.67 -18.95 -1.15
N LYS A 55 5.29 -17.89 -0.43
CA LYS A 55 3.90 -17.66 0.02
C LYS A 55 2.92 -17.46 -1.14
N LEU A 56 3.39 -16.91 -2.25
CA LEU A 56 2.59 -16.65 -3.46
C LEU A 56 2.55 -17.84 -4.43
N ARG A 57 3.30 -18.94 -4.17
CA ARG A 57 3.26 -20.14 -5.00
C ARG A 57 1.84 -20.71 -5.05
N GLY A 58 1.40 -21.08 -6.25
CA GLY A 58 0.06 -21.60 -6.51
C GLY A 58 -1.00 -20.51 -6.76
N LYS A 59 -0.77 -19.26 -6.32
CA LYS A 59 -1.68 -18.13 -6.56
C LYS A 59 -1.21 -17.23 -7.69
N ALA A 60 0.10 -16.98 -7.76
CA ALA A 60 0.70 -16.13 -8.78
C ALA A 60 2.04 -16.68 -9.26
N ILE A 61 2.30 -16.50 -10.55
CA ILE A 61 3.58 -16.78 -11.19
C ILE A 61 4.38 -15.48 -11.21
N ILE A 62 5.56 -15.50 -10.61
CA ILE A 62 6.41 -14.31 -10.47
C ILE A 62 7.59 -14.42 -11.43
N LYS A 63 7.81 -13.38 -12.23
CA LYS A 63 8.95 -13.26 -13.15
C LYS A 63 9.67 -11.95 -12.90
N VAL A 64 11.00 -11.98 -12.89
CA VAL A 64 11.86 -10.81 -12.72
C VAL A 64 12.72 -10.59 -13.98
N PRO A 65 12.11 -10.24 -15.13
CA PRO A 65 12.85 -9.96 -16.35
C PRO A 65 13.56 -8.61 -16.29
N ARG A 66 14.61 -8.45 -17.10
CA ARG A 66 15.25 -7.14 -17.31
C ARG A 66 14.27 -6.18 -17.98
N LYS A 67 14.31 -4.89 -17.61
CA LYS A 67 13.48 -3.80 -18.17
C LYS A 67 13.30 -3.88 -19.69
N ASN A 68 14.39 -3.99 -20.44
CA ASN A 68 14.35 -4.05 -21.92
C ASN A 68 13.65 -5.30 -22.48
N LEU A 69 13.61 -6.41 -21.74
CA LEU A 69 12.89 -7.61 -22.15
C LEU A 69 11.38 -7.47 -21.90
N ILE A 70 10.99 -6.72 -20.85
CA ILE A 70 9.59 -6.39 -20.60
C ILE A 70 9.05 -5.54 -21.75
N PHE A 71 9.73 -4.45 -22.11
CA PHE A 71 9.29 -3.60 -23.23
C PHE A 71 9.13 -4.38 -24.51
N LYS A 72 10.11 -5.23 -24.86
CA LYS A 72 9.99 -6.12 -26.02
C LYS A 72 8.77 -7.04 -25.92
N ALA A 73 8.52 -7.66 -24.78
CA ALA A 73 7.36 -8.53 -24.59
C ALA A 73 6.03 -7.76 -24.75
N LEU A 74 5.96 -6.50 -24.29
CA LEU A 74 4.79 -5.65 -24.45
C LEU A 74 4.61 -5.17 -25.91
N GLU A 75 5.69 -4.78 -26.59
CA GLU A 75 5.68 -4.38 -28.01
C GLU A 75 5.23 -5.51 -28.93
N PHE A 76 5.66 -6.76 -28.65
CA PHE A 76 5.26 -7.95 -29.41
C PHE A 76 3.90 -8.51 -29.00
N SER A 77 3.24 -7.89 -28.01
CA SER A 77 1.88 -8.23 -27.63
C SER A 77 0.90 -7.53 -28.57
N GLU A 78 -0.20 -8.21 -28.90
CA GLU A 78 -1.23 -7.70 -29.82
C GLU A 78 -2.12 -6.63 -29.17
N GLU A 79 -2.07 -6.50 -27.84
CA GLU A 79 -2.91 -5.59 -27.07
C GLU A 79 -2.23 -4.23 -26.87
N GLU A 80 -2.63 -3.21 -27.64
CA GLU A 80 -2.05 -1.86 -27.58
C GLU A 80 -2.12 -1.22 -26.19
N LYS A 81 -3.15 -1.55 -25.41
CA LYS A 81 -3.33 -1.03 -24.05
C LYS A 81 -2.19 -1.40 -23.11
N LEU A 82 -1.48 -2.51 -23.37
CA LEU A 82 -0.33 -2.90 -22.56
C LEU A 82 0.82 -1.88 -22.62
N LYS A 83 0.89 -1.05 -23.67
CA LYS A 83 1.86 0.04 -23.78
C LYS A 83 1.64 1.12 -22.71
N GLU A 84 0.43 1.23 -22.16
CA GLU A 84 0.16 2.14 -21.05
C GLU A 84 0.93 1.76 -19.78
N LEU A 85 1.38 0.51 -19.64
CA LEU A 85 2.19 0.05 -18.51
C LEU A 85 3.63 0.55 -18.54
N GLU A 86 4.14 0.92 -19.73
CA GLU A 86 5.53 1.31 -19.95
C GLU A 86 6.06 2.39 -19.01
N PRO A 87 5.33 3.48 -18.72
CA PRO A 87 5.80 4.55 -17.83
C PRO A 87 6.06 4.07 -16.40
N LYS A 88 5.44 2.95 -15.99
CA LYS A 88 5.59 2.37 -14.65
C LYS A 88 6.73 1.35 -14.57
N ILE A 89 7.30 0.95 -15.72
CA ILE A 89 8.44 0.03 -15.79
C ILE A 89 9.76 0.78 -15.56
N LYS A 90 10.07 0.97 -14.28
CA LYS A 90 11.36 1.46 -13.77
C LYS A 90 12.33 0.31 -13.47
N GLU A 91 13.35 0.58 -12.68
CA GLU A 91 14.29 -0.43 -12.18
C GLU A 91 13.71 -1.19 -10.99
N ASN A 92 14.21 -2.42 -10.76
CA ASN A 92 13.81 -3.28 -9.64
C ASN A 92 12.31 -3.57 -9.62
N ILE A 93 11.84 -4.21 -10.69
CA ILE A 93 10.43 -4.59 -10.89
C ILE A 93 10.31 -6.10 -11.09
N ALA A 94 9.21 -6.65 -10.56
CA ALA A 94 8.75 -7.99 -10.87
C ALA A 94 7.36 -7.94 -11.54
N LEU A 95 7.13 -8.89 -12.44
CA LEU A 95 5.83 -9.15 -13.05
C LEU A 95 5.18 -10.33 -12.33
N LEU A 96 3.94 -10.16 -11.90
CA LEU A 96 3.13 -11.18 -11.27
C LEU A 96 1.94 -11.50 -12.17
N PHE A 97 1.81 -12.76 -12.53
CA PHE A 97 0.71 -13.26 -13.36
C PHE A 97 -0.20 -14.13 -12.52
N SER A 98 -1.51 -13.90 -12.59
CA SER A 98 -2.50 -14.67 -11.83
C SER A 98 -3.82 -14.75 -12.57
N ASP A 99 -4.61 -15.76 -12.22
CA ASP A 99 -5.99 -15.92 -12.68
C ASP A 99 -6.99 -15.12 -11.81
N GLU A 100 -6.52 -14.59 -10.66
CA GLU A 100 -7.32 -13.75 -9.77
C GLU A 100 -7.48 -12.31 -10.25
N ASP A 101 -8.41 -11.58 -9.62
CA ASP A 101 -8.63 -10.15 -9.86
C ASP A 101 -7.41 -9.29 -9.47
N SER A 102 -7.15 -8.23 -10.25
CA SER A 102 -6.02 -7.31 -10.05
C SER A 102 -5.98 -6.67 -8.67
N PHE A 103 -7.12 -6.18 -8.18
CA PHE A 103 -7.19 -5.52 -6.87
C PHE A 103 -7.13 -6.54 -5.74
N LYS A 104 -7.72 -7.71 -5.91
CA LYS A 104 -7.64 -8.79 -4.91
C LYS A 104 -6.20 -9.28 -4.73
N LEU A 105 -5.48 -9.51 -5.83
CA LEU A 105 -4.08 -9.89 -5.81
C LEU A 105 -3.21 -8.81 -5.16
N ALA A 106 -3.39 -7.55 -5.55
CA ALA A 106 -2.67 -6.43 -4.96
C ALA A 106 -2.96 -6.26 -3.45
N ALA A 107 -4.21 -6.42 -3.02
CA ALA A 107 -4.58 -6.38 -1.61
C ALA A 107 -3.93 -7.53 -0.82
N GLU A 108 -3.87 -8.73 -1.40
CA GLU A 108 -3.19 -9.87 -0.77
C GLU A 108 -1.69 -9.62 -0.59
N ILE A 109 -1.04 -9.05 -1.60
CA ILE A 109 0.38 -8.69 -1.53
C ILE A 109 0.64 -7.66 -0.43
N ILE A 110 -0.21 -6.64 -0.31
CA ILE A 110 -0.08 -5.60 0.72
C ILE A 110 -0.32 -6.16 2.12
N ARG A 111 -1.22 -7.15 2.27
CA ARG A 111 -1.45 -7.85 3.54
C ARG A 111 -0.29 -8.76 3.92
N ASN A 112 0.32 -9.42 2.94
CA ASN A 112 1.44 -10.35 3.14
C ASN A 112 2.77 -9.61 3.32
N LYS A 113 2.88 -8.88 4.43
CA LYS A 113 4.12 -8.23 4.86
C LYS A 113 5.04 -9.25 5.51
N SER A 114 6.33 -9.19 5.19
CA SER A 114 7.36 -9.97 5.88
C SER A 114 8.15 -9.06 6.83
N PRO A 115 8.40 -9.49 8.08
CA PRO A 115 9.16 -8.70 9.04
C PRO A 115 10.64 -8.61 8.62
N ALA A 116 11.23 -7.44 8.81
CA ALA A 116 12.58 -7.10 8.40
C ALA A 116 13.37 -6.44 9.52
N ARG A 117 14.67 -6.74 9.55
CA ARG A 117 15.61 -6.15 10.51
C ARG A 117 15.92 -4.71 10.11
N ALA A 118 16.18 -3.89 11.12
CA ALA A 118 16.62 -2.52 10.90
C ALA A 118 18.10 -2.47 10.54
N ASN A 119 18.45 -1.70 9.50
CA ASN A 119 19.84 -1.41 9.17
C ASN A 119 20.28 -0.05 9.76
N PRO A 120 21.54 0.08 10.17
CA PRO A 120 22.10 1.36 10.60
C PRO A 120 21.95 2.44 9.51
N GLY A 121 21.58 3.66 9.91
CA GLY A 121 21.40 4.80 9.02
C GLY A 121 20.11 4.79 8.20
N GLN A 122 19.28 3.75 8.30
CA GLN A 122 17.95 3.72 7.69
C GLN A 122 16.99 4.61 8.48
N GLU A 123 16.08 5.28 7.78
CA GLU A 123 15.01 6.08 8.41
C GLU A 123 13.87 5.16 8.87
N ALA A 124 13.39 5.36 10.10
CA ALA A 124 12.27 4.61 10.63
C ALA A 124 10.94 5.05 9.95
N PRO A 125 10.18 4.15 9.30
CA PRO A 125 8.92 4.51 8.65
C PRO A 125 7.78 4.72 9.65
N GLU A 126 7.89 4.13 10.84
CA GLU A 126 6.97 4.18 11.98
C GLU A 126 7.80 4.21 13.28
N ASP A 127 7.15 4.51 14.40
CA ASP A 127 7.82 4.51 15.71
C ASP A 127 8.26 3.08 16.07
N ILE A 128 9.54 2.92 16.41
CA ILE A 128 10.12 1.63 16.76
C ILE A 128 10.10 1.48 18.28
N GLU A 129 9.27 0.57 18.77
CA GLU A 129 9.13 0.26 20.17
C GLU A 129 9.75 -1.10 20.50
N VAL A 130 10.44 -1.15 21.65
CA VAL A 130 10.88 -2.39 22.26
C VAL A 130 9.89 -2.73 23.39
N PRO A 131 9.19 -3.87 23.33
CA PRO A 131 8.19 -4.25 24.33
C PRO A 131 8.83 -4.66 25.66
N GLU A 132 8.06 -4.54 26.73
CA GLU A 132 8.42 -5.11 28.04
C GLU A 132 8.37 -6.64 28.02
N GLY A 133 9.22 -7.28 28.83
CA GLY A 133 9.20 -8.74 28.99
C GLY A 133 10.58 -9.40 29.10
N PRO A 134 10.59 -10.70 29.39
CA PRO A 134 11.82 -11.47 29.53
C PRO A 134 12.50 -11.67 28.18
N THR A 135 13.83 -11.60 28.17
CA THR A 135 14.66 -11.87 26.98
C THR A 135 15.48 -13.14 27.18
N ASP A 136 16.02 -13.70 26.09
CA ASP A 136 16.92 -14.86 26.14
C ASP A 136 18.40 -14.48 26.35
N LEU A 137 18.68 -13.20 26.61
CA LEU A 137 20.04 -12.70 26.76
C LEU A 137 20.57 -12.94 28.18
N LEU A 138 21.81 -13.44 28.26
CA LEU A 138 22.53 -13.60 29.51
C LEU A 138 23.11 -12.26 29.99
N PRO A 139 23.18 -12.03 31.31
CA PRO A 139 23.82 -10.84 31.88
C PRO A 139 25.31 -10.77 31.47
N GLY A 140 25.78 -9.56 31.13
CA GLY A 140 27.12 -9.34 30.58
C GLY A 140 27.16 -8.11 29.65
N PRO A 141 27.89 -8.15 28.51
CA PRO A 141 28.02 -6.99 27.62
C PRO A 141 26.67 -6.52 27.04
N ALA A 142 25.70 -7.43 26.91
CA ALA A 142 24.34 -7.10 26.48
C ALA A 142 23.63 -6.08 27.40
N MET A 143 23.96 -6.05 28.70
CA MET A 143 23.38 -5.08 29.63
C MET A 143 23.83 -3.65 29.32
N SER A 144 25.12 -3.48 28.99
CA SER A 144 25.69 -2.17 28.64
C SER A 144 25.07 -1.64 27.34
N GLU A 145 24.90 -2.52 26.35
CA GLU A 145 24.30 -2.16 25.06
C GLU A 145 22.82 -1.80 25.16
N LEU A 146 22.02 -2.56 25.93
CA LEU A 146 20.62 -2.23 26.17
C LEU A 146 20.46 -0.90 26.94
N SER A 147 21.34 -0.68 27.91
CA SER A 147 21.35 0.55 28.72
C SER A 147 21.82 1.77 27.92
N SER A 148 22.72 1.61 26.94
CA SER A 148 23.21 2.72 26.09
C SER A 148 22.13 3.28 25.16
N VAL A 149 21.18 2.44 24.76
CA VAL A 149 19.95 2.84 24.04
C VAL A 149 18.85 3.34 25.00
N GLY A 150 19.15 3.33 26.30
CA GLY A 150 18.28 3.83 27.37
C GLY A 150 17.12 2.90 27.70
N ILE A 151 17.21 1.60 27.39
CA ILE A 151 16.21 0.60 27.77
C ILE A 151 16.47 0.24 29.24
N LYS A 152 15.43 0.35 30.09
CA LYS A 152 15.55 -0.05 31.50
C LYS A 152 15.43 -1.57 31.60
N ILE A 153 16.46 -2.20 32.17
CA ILE A 153 16.56 -3.65 32.30
C ILE A 153 16.56 -4.09 33.76
N GLN A 154 16.11 -5.31 34.00
CA GLN A 154 16.14 -6.00 35.29
C GLN A 154 16.61 -7.44 35.07
N ILE A 155 17.29 -8.03 36.06
CA ILE A 155 17.67 -9.44 36.00
C ILE A 155 16.54 -10.26 36.62
N GLU A 156 15.96 -11.17 35.84
CA GLU A 156 14.93 -12.10 36.28
C GLU A 156 15.33 -13.53 35.91
N LYS A 157 15.33 -14.43 36.91
CA LYS A 157 15.66 -15.86 36.72
C LYS A 157 16.99 -16.10 35.97
N GLY A 158 17.98 -15.25 36.19
CA GLY A 158 19.30 -15.34 35.56
C GLY A 158 19.38 -14.84 34.11
N LYS A 159 18.31 -14.24 33.57
CA LYS A 159 18.26 -13.63 32.25
C LYS A 159 17.94 -12.12 32.35
N ILE A 160 18.24 -11.38 31.29
CA ILE A 160 17.86 -9.96 31.18
C ILE A 160 16.37 -9.86 30.85
N SER A 161 15.64 -8.99 31.55
CA SER A 161 14.22 -8.69 31.34
C SER A 161 14.07 -7.17 31.14
N ILE A 162 13.19 -6.75 30.23
CA ILE A 162 12.92 -5.34 29.92
C ILE A 162 11.81 -4.86 30.82
N LYS A 163 12.07 -3.81 31.62
CA LYS A 163 11.18 -3.36 32.69
C LYS A 163 9.95 -2.60 32.18
N GLU A 164 10.12 -1.79 31.14
CA GLU A 164 9.05 -0.96 30.57
C GLU A 164 9.26 -0.87 29.06
N ALA A 165 8.16 -0.83 28.30
CA ALA A 165 8.22 -0.64 26.86
C ALA A 165 8.76 0.76 26.54
N LYS A 166 9.62 0.86 25.53
CA LYS A 166 10.28 2.12 25.17
C LYS A 166 10.45 2.27 23.66
N ILE A 167 10.13 3.47 23.17
CA ILE A 167 10.42 3.88 21.80
C ILE A 167 11.92 4.20 21.68
N VAL A 168 12.61 3.43 20.84
CA VAL A 168 14.06 3.54 20.60
C VAL A 168 14.40 4.40 19.37
N ALA A 169 13.45 4.60 18.46
CA ALA A 169 13.56 5.53 17.35
C ALA A 169 12.16 6.01 16.94
N LYS A 170 11.99 7.31 16.71
CA LYS A 170 10.72 7.86 16.21
C LYS A 170 10.62 7.78 14.69
N LYS A 171 9.41 7.87 14.16
CA LYS A 171 9.15 7.98 12.73
C LYS A 171 9.96 9.13 12.11
N GLY A 172 10.72 8.81 11.06
CA GLY A 172 11.59 9.73 10.34
C GLY A 172 12.99 9.89 10.94
N GLU A 173 13.26 9.29 12.10
CA GLU A 173 14.58 9.32 12.73
C GLU A 173 15.51 8.28 12.08
N LYS A 174 16.80 8.63 11.96
CA LYS A 174 17.82 7.69 11.49
C LYS A 174 18.21 6.74 12.60
N ILE A 175 18.16 5.45 12.31
CA ILE A 175 18.52 4.41 13.26
C ILE A 175 20.03 4.43 13.51
N SER A 176 20.42 4.60 14.76
CA SER A 176 21.82 4.52 15.18
C SER A 176 22.32 3.07 15.14
N GLN A 177 23.63 2.88 15.02
CA GLN A 177 24.25 1.55 15.03
C GLN A 177 23.87 0.76 16.29
N ALA A 178 23.93 1.42 17.46
CA ALA A 178 23.59 0.80 18.74
C ALA A 178 22.13 0.31 18.80
N VAL A 179 21.19 1.08 18.25
CA VAL A 179 19.76 0.68 18.19
C VAL A 179 19.58 -0.53 17.28
N ALA A 180 20.21 -0.53 16.10
CA ALA A 180 20.10 -1.65 15.15
C ALA A 180 20.69 -2.97 15.73
N ASP A 181 21.82 -2.87 16.43
CA ASP A 181 22.48 -4.02 17.06
C ASP A 181 21.63 -4.60 18.20
N VAL A 182 21.06 -3.73 19.04
CA VAL A 182 20.13 -4.13 20.11
C VAL A 182 18.89 -4.83 19.55
N LEU A 183 18.24 -4.25 18.54
CA LEU A 183 17.05 -4.85 17.90
C LEU A 183 17.38 -6.22 17.31
N THR A 184 18.57 -6.36 16.71
CA THR A 184 19.05 -7.63 16.15
C THR A 184 19.25 -8.68 17.23
N LYS A 185 19.81 -8.32 18.40
CA LYS A 185 20.03 -9.21 19.54
C LYS A 185 18.73 -9.65 20.21
N LEU A 186 17.73 -8.76 20.25
CA LEU A 186 16.38 -9.07 20.75
C LEU A 186 15.51 -9.82 19.72
N ASP A 187 16.03 -10.12 18.52
CA ASP A 187 15.30 -10.61 17.34
C ASP A 187 14.03 -9.80 17.00
N ILE A 188 14.03 -8.50 17.34
CA ILE A 188 12.94 -7.58 17.01
C ILE A 188 13.15 -7.09 15.58
N LYS A 189 12.12 -7.28 14.75
CA LYS A 189 12.10 -6.90 13.33
C LYS A 189 11.07 -5.78 13.14
N PRO A 190 11.46 -4.52 13.31
CA PRO A 190 10.51 -3.40 13.38
C PRO A 190 9.97 -2.98 12.02
N PHE A 191 10.57 -3.43 10.93
CA PHE A 191 10.16 -3.07 9.59
C PHE A 191 9.31 -4.15 8.96
N TYR A 192 8.39 -3.72 8.11
CA TYR A 192 7.62 -4.60 7.27
C TYR A 192 7.97 -4.34 5.82
N ILE A 193 8.43 -5.39 5.13
CA ILE A 193 8.73 -5.33 3.71
C ILE A 193 7.63 -6.08 2.97
N SER A 194 7.04 -5.40 1.98
CA SER A 194 6.08 -5.98 1.04
C SER A 194 6.43 -5.54 -0.38
N LEU A 195 5.99 -6.33 -1.36
CA LEU A 195 6.01 -5.90 -2.75
C LEU A 195 5.03 -4.72 -2.88
N ILE A 196 5.42 -3.69 -3.64
CA ILE A 196 4.57 -2.50 -3.81
C ILE A 196 3.89 -2.59 -5.18
N PRO A 197 2.55 -2.75 -5.25
CA PRO A 197 1.82 -2.71 -6.51
C PRO A 197 1.96 -1.35 -7.20
N LEU A 198 2.43 -1.32 -8.44
CA LEU A 198 2.58 -0.08 -9.21
C LEU A 198 1.47 0.06 -10.25
N ALA A 199 1.26 -0.99 -11.03
CA ALA A 199 0.25 -1.01 -12.08
C ALA A 199 -0.26 -2.44 -12.31
N ALA A 200 -1.48 -2.57 -12.83
CA ALA A 200 -2.03 -3.85 -13.27
C ALA A 200 -2.66 -3.73 -14.64
N TYR A 201 -2.73 -4.86 -15.32
CA TYR A 201 -3.55 -5.08 -16.48
C TYR A 201 -4.50 -6.24 -16.21
N ASP A 202 -5.79 -6.00 -16.45
CA ASP A 202 -6.82 -7.05 -16.44
C ASP A 202 -7.24 -7.34 -17.89
N SER A 203 -6.97 -8.57 -18.33
CA SER A 203 -7.28 -9.07 -19.67
C SER A 203 -8.79 -9.20 -19.91
N LYS A 204 -9.57 -9.50 -18.86
CA LYS A 204 -11.04 -9.65 -18.96
C LYS A 204 -11.72 -8.31 -19.23
N GLU A 205 -11.29 -7.27 -18.53
CA GLU A 205 -11.82 -5.91 -18.71
C GLU A 205 -11.08 -5.14 -19.82
N LYS A 206 -9.95 -5.66 -20.28
CA LYS A 206 -8.99 -4.97 -21.16
C LYS A 206 -8.70 -3.57 -20.63
N LYS A 207 -8.36 -3.47 -19.35
CA LYS A 207 -8.07 -2.20 -18.67
C LYS A 207 -6.71 -2.22 -18.01
N VAL A 208 -6.05 -1.07 -18.05
CA VAL A 208 -4.82 -0.81 -17.32
C VAL A 208 -5.11 0.10 -16.14
N TYR A 209 -4.54 -0.26 -15.00
CA TYR A 209 -4.61 0.48 -13.74
C TYR A 209 -3.21 1.00 -13.43
N LEU A 210 -2.98 2.31 -13.54
CA LEU A 210 -1.63 2.91 -13.42
C LEU A 210 -1.23 3.30 -12.00
N ASN A 211 -2.18 3.33 -11.06
CA ASN A 211 -1.94 3.70 -9.67
C ASN A 211 -2.78 2.81 -8.75
N ILE A 212 -2.21 1.68 -8.34
CA ILE A 212 -2.89 0.76 -7.41
C ILE A 212 -2.50 1.17 -5.99
N ASP A 213 -3.29 2.07 -5.41
CA ASP A 213 -3.22 2.41 -3.99
C ASP A 213 -4.42 1.78 -3.27
N ILE A 214 -4.18 0.63 -2.62
CA ILE A 214 -5.21 -0.08 -1.87
C ILE A 214 -5.05 0.29 -0.40
N ASN A 215 -5.73 1.35 0.01
CA ASN A 215 -5.88 1.71 1.41
C ASN A 215 -7.35 1.49 1.83
N ILE A 216 -7.60 0.30 2.40
CA ILE A 216 -8.95 -0.13 2.81
C ILE A 216 -9.51 0.82 3.87
N GLU A 217 -8.72 1.21 4.87
CA GLU A 217 -9.15 2.08 5.95
C GLU A 217 -9.53 3.48 5.46
N LYS A 218 -8.66 4.07 4.62
CA LYS A 218 -8.93 5.37 4.00
C LYS A 218 -10.19 5.33 3.14
N ASN A 219 -10.39 4.25 2.37
CA ASN A 219 -11.58 4.10 1.53
C ASN A 219 -12.86 3.97 2.36
N ILE A 220 -12.82 3.21 3.46
CA ILE A 220 -13.96 3.11 4.40
C ILE A 220 -14.25 4.47 5.03
N ASN A 221 -13.23 5.21 5.46
CA ASN A 221 -13.41 6.53 6.05
C ASN A 221 -13.99 7.53 5.05
N ASN A 222 -13.49 7.56 3.82
CA ASN A 222 -14.02 8.38 2.74
C ASN A 222 -15.49 8.05 2.44
N LEU A 223 -15.85 6.77 2.45
CA LEU A 223 -17.24 6.34 2.24
C LEU A 223 -18.16 6.80 3.38
N LYS A 224 -17.72 6.66 4.64
CA LYS A 224 -18.44 7.17 5.81
C LYS A 224 -18.63 8.68 5.73
N GLU A 225 -17.60 9.41 5.32
CA GLU A 225 -17.64 10.87 5.17
C GLU A 225 -18.61 11.28 4.04
N ALA A 226 -18.54 10.62 2.89
CA ALA A 226 -19.45 10.86 1.77
C ALA A 226 -20.91 10.60 2.19
N TYR A 227 -21.18 9.50 2.91
CA TYR A 227 -22.50 9.21 3.45
C TYR A 227 -22.97 10.28 4.44
N SER A 228 -22.09 10.72 5.34
CA SER A 228 -22.37 11.75 6.35
C SER A 228 -22.71 13.10 5.72
N LYS A 229 -22.19 13.39 4.52
CA LYS A 229 -22.52 14.59 3.73
C LYS A 229 -23.78 14.43 2.90
N ALA A 230 -23.98 13.25 2.31
CA ALA A 230 -25.11 12.97 1.43
C ALA A 230 -26.45 12.97 2.18
N LEU A 231 -26.50 12.44 3.41
CA LEU A 231 -27.74 12.34 4.16
C LEU A 231 -28.35 13.71 4.54
N PRO A 232 -27.61 14.67 5.13
CA PRO A 232 -28.11 16.02 5.36
C PRO A 232 -28.51 16.73 4.06
N PHE A 233 -27.72 16.57 3.00
CA PHE A 233 -28.04 17.15 1.70
C PHE A 233 -29.38 16.63 1.15
N ALA A 234 -29.61 15.31 1.20
CA ALA A 234 -30.86 14.69 0.79
C ALA A 234 -32.06 15.20 1.61
N VAL A 235 -31.89 15.38 2.92
CA VAL A 235 -32.92 15.97 3.80
C VAL A 235 -33.15 17.44 3.48
N GLU A 236 -32.12 18.19 3.10
CA GLU A 236 -32.25 19.61 2.76
C GLU A 236 -33.06 19.82 1.47
N ILE A 237 -32.78 19.03 0.44
CA ILE A 237 -33.51 19.09 -0.84
C ILE A 237 -34.90 18.42 -0.79
N GLY A 238 -35.28 17.81 0.34
CA GLY A 238 -36.57 17.13 0.48
C GLY A 238 -36.65 15.77 -0.23
N TYR A 239 -35.52 15.12 -0.52
CA TYR A 239 -35.52 13.81 -1.19
C TYR A 239 -36.08 12.73 -0.28
N VAL A 240 -37.20 12.13 -0.66
CA VAL A 240 -37.92 11.14 0.15
C VAL A 240 -37.39 9.73 -0.11
N SER A 241 -36.85 9.11 0.94
CA SER A 241 -36.41 7.72 0.96
C SER A 241 -36.67 7.10 2.33
N LYS A 242 -36.47 5.78 2.46
CA LYS A 242 -36.59 5.07 3.74
C LYS A 242 -35.66 5.66 4.81
N ASP A 243 -34.49 6.15 4.40
CA ASP A 243 -33.48 6.69 5.31
C ASP A 243 -33.72 8.17 5.67
N THR A 244 -34.39 8.94 4.80
CA THR A 244 -34.60 10.39 5.00
C THR A 244 -35.98 10.74 5.57
N ILE A 245 -37.02 9.91 5.39
CA ILE A 245 -38.40 10.24 5.75
C ILE A 245 -38.56 10.64 7.22
N ARG A 246 -37.91 9.91 8.13
CA ARG A 246 -37.93 10.22 9.56
C ARG A 246 -37.31 11.58 9.86
N LEU A 247 -36.20 11.89 9.20
CA LEU A 247 -35.48 13.16 9.37
C LEU A 247 -36.26 14.33 8.78
N LEU A 248 -36.96 14.13 7.66
CA LEU A 248 -37.83 15.14 7.05
C LEU A 248 -39.02 15.49 7.95
N ILE A 249 -39.69 14.49 8.53
CA ILE A 249 -40.78 14.72 9.49
C ILE A 249 -40.28 15.46 10.73
N GLN A 250 -39.11 15.08 11.26
CA GLN A 250 -38.48 15.79 12.37
C GLN A 250 -38.09 17.23 12.01
N LYS A 251 -37.64 17.48 10.78
CA LYS A 251 -37.33 18.83 10.28
C LYS A 251 -38.60 19.67 10.21
N ALA A 252 -39.69 19.12 9.67
CA ALA A 252 -41.00 19.80 9.63
C ALA A 252 -41.49 20.20 11.03
N GLY A 253 -41.46 19.28 12.00
CA GLY A 253 -41.86 19.58 13.38
C GLY A 253 -40.97 20.64 14.04
N ARG A 254 -39.66 20.66 13.74
CA ARG A 254 -38.75 21.73 14.21
C ARG A 254 -39.09 23.09 13.59
N HIS A 255 -39.44 23.14 12.31
CA HIS A 255 -39.84 24.39 11.65
C HIS A 255 -41.16 24.93 12.21
N GLU A 256 -42.15 24.07 12.46
CA GLU A 256 -43.41 24.46 13.12
C GLU A 256 -43.14 25.10 14.49
N LEU A 257 -42.35 24.44 15.34
CA LEU A 257 -42.00 24.96 16.66
C LEU A 257 -41.25 26.30 16.57
N ALA A 258 -40.33 26.43 15.62
CA ALA A 258 -39.60 27.67 15.39
C ALA A 258 -40.54 28.82 14.98
N LEU A 259 -41.47 28.57 14.07
CA LEU A 259 -42.49 29.56 13.65
C LEU A 259 -43.36 29.98 14.83
N LYS A 260 -43.87 29.01 15.62
CA LYS A 260 -44.69 29.27 16.80
C LYS A 260 -43.99 30.20 17.81
N ASN A 261 -42.70 29.97 18.06
CA ASN A 261 -41.92 30.79 18.98
C ASN A 261 -41.72 32.23 18.46
N LEU A 262 -41.61 32.43 17.15
CA LEU A 262 -41.52 33.77 16.55
C LEU A 262 -42.86 34.51 16.64
N THR A 263 -43.97 33.83 16.36
CA THR A 263 -45.31 34.43 16.43
C THR A 263 -45.67 34.85 17.85
N ASN A 264 -45.33 34.03 18.86
CA ASN A 264 -45.60 34.35 20.27
C ASN A 264 -44.77 35.53 20.81
N ASN A 265 -43.64 35.86 20.18
CA ASN A 265 -42.77 36.98 20.57
C ASN A 265 -43.05 38.27 19.78
N THR A 266 -44.03 38.28 18.87
CA THR A 266 -44.40 39.49 18.13
C THR A 266 -45.45 40.27 18.93
N PRO A 267 -45.20 41.51 19.40
CA PRO A 267 -46.23 42.28 20.11
C PRO A 267 -47.41 42.55 19.17
N GLN A 268 -48.62 42.22 19.62
CA GLN A 268 -49.85 42.51 18.89
C GLN A 268 -49.91 44.01 18.59
N LYS A 269 -49.90 44.39 17.30
CA LYS A 269 -50.25 45.74 16.88
C LYS A 269 -51.68 46.02 17.36
N ASN A 270 -51.83 47.00 18.24
CA ASN A 270 -53.12 47.54 18.65
C ASN A 270 -53.88 48.05 17.41
N GLU A 271 -54.77 47.24 16.85
CA GLU A 271 -55.90 47.73 16.07
C GLU A 271 -57.05 48.00 17.03
N GLY A 272 -57.08 49.23 17.53
CA GLY A 272 -58.19 49.81 18.28
C GLY A 272 -58.47 51.19 17.70
N GLY A 273 -59.10 51.21 16.52
CA GLY A 273 -59.80 52.38 16.03
C GLY A 273 -61.12 52.52 16.77
N ASN A 274 -61.20 53.52 17.64
CA ASN A 274 -62.27 54.52 17.69
C ASN A 274 -61.85 55.68 18.60
#